data_AF-A0A7U7RFI1-F1
#
_entry.id   AF-A0A7U7RFI1-F1
#
_cell.length_a   1.000
_cell.length_b   1.000
_cell.length_c   1.000
_cell.angle_alpha   90.00
_cell.angle_beta   90.00
_cell.angle_gamma   90.00
#
_symmetry.space_group_name_H-M   'P 1'
#
loop_
_entity.id
_entity.type
_entity.pdbx_description
1 polymer ?
#
loop_
_entity_poly.entity_id
_entity_poly.type
_entity_poly.pdbx_seq_one_letter_code
_entity_poly.pdbx_strand_id
1 'polypeptide(L)'
;MRFKEGDKVEFIWIGELKQGVVTEIEETKNAISYQIKYSGEMGMTWLDERDLLSPAPVLKVPKLVGDFLENHSKEDGHTLHDLLCDLLTSRDSLDENVYDWIMENNNENGELLARAWLDGYEVEKELLYYVKLPISKRNEATDELEVINMCLLLNIQSHETCISGNYRWVDKLKRTGWRTKLTEAQIKDMPEGDAYWQFAVPVRDLECEA
;
A
#
# COMPACT_ATOMS: atom_id res chain seq x y z
N MET A 1 -14.33 -6.63 25.96
CA MET A 1 -13.10 -6.07 25.37
C MET A 1 -13.23 -4.57 25.50
N ARG A 2 -12.41 -3.89 26.33
CA ARG A 2 -12.58 -2.45 26.54
C ARG A 2 -11.99 -1.66 25.36
N PHE A 3 -12.85 -0.93 24.66
CA PHE A 3 -12.43 -0.02 23.58
C PHE A 3 -11.92 1.30 24.16
N LYS A 4 -11.15 2.03 23.35
CA LYS A 4 -10.60 3.36 23.64
C LYS A 4 -11.10 4.37 22.61
N GLU A 5 -11.05 5.65 22.98
CA GLU A 5 -11.27 6.73 22.03
C GLU A 5 -10.30 6.59 20.84
N GLY A 6 -10.83 6.65 19.63
CA GLY A 6 -10.10 6.42 18.39
C GLY A 6 -10.13 4.97 17.87
N ASP A 7 -10.60 4.00 18.66
CA ASP A 7 -10.73 2.62 18.18
C ASP A 7 -11.81 2.54 17.08
N LYS A 8 -11.48 1.84 16.00
CA LYS A 8 -12.48 1.43 15.00
C LYS A 8 -13.33 0.32 15.60
N VAL A 9 -14.64 0.34 15.38
CA VAL A 9 -15.60 -0.66 15.88
C VAL A 9 -16.65 -1.00 14.82
N GLU A 10 -17.18 -2.20 14.92
CA GLU A 10 -18.29 -2.69 14.10
C GLU A 10 -19.53 -2.91 14.96
N PHE A 11 -20.70 -2.61 14.40
CA PHE A 11 -21.99 -2.82 15.07
C PHE A 11 -23.11 -3.02 14.04
N ILE A 12 -24.21 -3.64 14.46
CA ILE A 12 -25.39 -3.80 13.61
C ILE A 12 -26.34 -2.64 13.86
N TRP A 13 -26.68 -1.90 12.80
CA TRP A 13 -27.68 -0.84 12.83
C TRP A 13 -28.77 -1.12 11.81
N ILE A 14 -30.01 -1.27 12.28
CA ILE A 14 -31.18 -1.54 11.41
C ILE A 14 -30.93 -2.75 10.49
N GLY A 15 -30.28 -3.79 11.04
CA GLY A 15 -29.98 -5.02 10.30
C GLY A 15 -28.79 -4.94 9.34
N GLU A 16 -28.09 -3.80 9.25
CA GLU A 16 -26.89 -3.64 8.45
C GLU A 16 -25.64 -3.55 9.33
N LEU A 17 -24.55 -4.20 8.93
CA LEU A 17 -23.25 -4.01 9.56
C LEU A 17 -22.72 -2.61 9.23
N LYS A 18 -22.37 -1.84 10.26
CA LYS A 18 -21.78 -0.51 10.17
C LYS A 18 -20.41 -0.49 10.83
N GLN A 19 -19.51 0.29 10.26
CA GLN A 19 -18.20 0.60 10.82
C GLN A 19 -18.19 2.04 11.31
N GLY A 20 -17.62 2.27 12.48
CA GLY A 20 -17.47 3.58 13.08
C GLY A 20 -16.21 3.72 13.92
N VAL A 21 -16.02 4.90 14.49
CA VAL A 21 -14.90 5.23 15.36
C VAL A 21 -15.45 5.71 16.70
N VAL A 22 -14.89 5.18 17.78
CA VAL A 22 -15.22 5.64 19.14
C VAL A 22 -14.72 7.07 19.32
N THR A 23 -15.62 7.99 19.62
CA THR A 23 -15.31 9.41 19.86
C THR A 23 -15.38 9.81 21.32
N GLU A 24 -16.16 9.11 22.13
CA GLU A 24 -16.33 9.43 23.55
C GLU A 24 -16.71 8.16 24.32
N ILE A 25 -16.34 8.10 25.61
CA ILE A 25 -16.62 6.96 26.49
C ILE A 25 -17.19 7.50 27.80
N GLU A 26 -18.36 7.02 28.18
CA GLU A 26 -18.97 7.29 29.47
C GLU A 26 -19.04 6.02 30.31
N GLU A 27 -18.34 6.01 31.45
CA GLU A 27 -18.38 4.92 32.43
C GLU A 27 -19.21 5.37 33.64
N THR A 28 -20.36 4.73 33.83
CA THR A 28 -21.17 4.85 35.05
C THR A 28 -20.87 3.66 35.97
N LYS A 29 -21.40 3.69 37.21
CA LYS A 29 -21.26 2.57 38.15
C LYS A 29 -21.82 1.24 37.63
N ASN A 30 -22.70 1.28 36.63
CA ASN A 30 -23.49 0.13 36.19
C ASN A 30 -23.29 -0.22 34.71
N ALA A 31 -22.74 0.67 33.89
CA ALA A 31 -22.58 0.47 32.45
C ALA A 31 -21.47 1.35 31.87
N ILE A 32 -20.85 0.87 30.79
CA ILE A 32 -19.93 1.63 29.93
C ILE A 32 -20.63 1.80 28.58
N SER A 33 -20.78 3.04 28.16
CA SER A 33 -21.37 3.40 26.87
C SER A 33 -20.34 4.15 26.02
N TYR A 34 -20.36 3.89 24.72
CA TYR A 34 -19.42 4.41 23.74
C TYR A 34 -20.17 5.24 22.71
N GLN A 35 -19.72 6.47 22.48
CA GLN A 35 -20.19 7.29 21.36
C GLN A 35 -19.40 6.91 20.12
N ILE A 36 -20.11 6.64 19.02
CA ILE A 36 -19.51 6.15 17.78
C ILE A 36 -19.93 7.05 16.65
N LYS A 37 -18.94 7.60 15.95
CA LYS A 37 -19.11 8.33 14.70
C LYS A 37 -18.98 7.37 13.52
N TYR A 38 -19.96 7.34 12.63
CA TYR A 38 -20.00 6.44 11.48
C TYR A 38 -20.60 7.14 10.24
N SER A 39 -20.41 6.56 9.05
CA SER A 39 -20.97 7.11 7.80
C SER A 39 -22.46 6.78 7.66
N GLY A 40 -23.32 7.80 7.53
CA GLY A 40 -24.77 7.67 7.34
C GLY A 40 -25.58 8.91 7.78
N GLU A 41 -26.90 8.90 7.60
CA GLU A 41 -27.80 10.05 7.87
C GLU A 41 -27.75 10.59 9.31
N MET A 42 -27.50 9.73 10.31
CA MET A 42 -27.42 10.15 11.72
C MET A 42 -26.00 10.34 12.24
N GLY A 43 -24.96 9.93 11.50
CA GLY A 43 -23.53 10.21 11.74
C GLY A 43 -22.90 9.82 13.09
N MET A 44 -23.69 9.63 14.16
CA MET A 44 -23.28 9.46 15.55
C MET A 44 -24.34 8.67 16.34
N THR A 45 -23.92 7.75 17.21
CA THR A 45 -24.82 7.00 18.11
C THR A 45 -24.10 6.58 19.40
N TRP A 46 -24.85 6.21 20.44
CA TRP A 46 -24.32 5.64 21.69
C TRP A 46 -24.67 4.16 21.78
N LEU A 47 -23.69 3.31 22.09
CA LEU A 47 -23.85 1.85 22.20
C LEU A 47 -23.12 1.29 23.43
N ASP A 48 -23.63 0.18 23.97
CA ASP A 48 -23.00 -0.56 25.06
C ASP A 48 -21.87 -1.45 24.52
N GLU A 49 -20.88 -1.78 25.35
CA GLU A 49 -19.74 -2.65 24.96
C GLU A 49 -20.16 -3.97 24.27
N ARG A 50 -21.30 -4.53 24.69
CA ARG A 50 -21.82 -5.81 24.19
C ARG A 50 -22.32 -5.74 22.74
N ASP A 51 -22.68 -4.54 22.29
CA ASP A 51 -23.25 -4.29 20.97
C ASP A 51 -22.15 -3.92 19.96
N LEU A 52 -20.89 -3.90 20.43
CA LEU A 52 -19.70 -3.57 19.65
C LEU A 52 -18.82 -4.79 19.42
N LEU A 53 -18.33 -4.86 18.20
CA LEU A 53 -17.36 -5.84 17.75
C LEU A 53 -16.05 -5.12 17.42
N SER A 54 -14.93 -5.76 17.75
CA SER A 54 -13.66 -5.34 17.16
C SER A 54 -13.74 -5.61 15.66
N PRO A 55 -13.38 -4.64 14.80
CA PRO A 55 -13.41 -4.84 13.37
C PRO A 55 -12.57 -6.05 13.01
N ALA A 56 -12.99 -6.78 11.99
CA ALA A 56 -12.10 -7.75 11.37
C ALA A 56 -10.77 -7.04 11.00
N PRO A 57 -9.60 -7.66 11.22
CA PRO A 57 -8.35 -7.10 10.76
C PRO A 57 -8.48 -6.81 9.27
N VAL A 58 -8.34 -5.53 8.90
CA VAL A 58 -8.48 -5.12 7.50
C VAL A 58 -7.37 -5.82 6.72
N LEU A 59 -7.77 -6.54 5.68
CA LEU A 59 -6.83 -7.26 4.85
C LEU A 59 -5.91 -6.27 4.14
N LYS A 60 -4.64 -6.63 4.11
CA LYS A 60 -3.61 -5.86 3.44
C LYS A 60 -3.39 -6.48 2.06
N VAL A 61 -3.59 -5.68 1.01
CA VAL A 61 -3.37 -6.12 -0.37
C VAL A 61 -2.29 -5.28 -1.03
N PRO A 62 -1.44 -5.83 -1.91
CA PRO A 62 -0.45 -5.05 -2.64
C PRO A 62 -1.07 -3.90 -3.41
N LYS A 63 -0.29 -2.83 -3.63
CA LYS A 63 -0.75 -1.66 -4.38
C LYS A 63 -1.31 -1.99 -5.76
N LEU A 64 -0.63 -2.87 -6.48
CA LEU A 64 -1.10 -3.39 -7.77
C LEU A 64 -2.54 -3.92 -7.70
N VAL A 65 -2.85 -4.68 -6.65
CA VAL A 65 -4.18 -5.29 -6.42
C VAL A 65 -5.19 -4.25 -5.95
N GLY A 66 -4.75 -3.30 -5.11
CA GLY A 66 -5.57 -2.16 -4.70
C GLY A 66 -6.01 -1.31 -5.90
N ASP A 67 -5.05 -0.90 -6.73
CA ASP A 67 -5.30 -0.12 -7.95
C ASP A 67 -6.23 -0.89 -8.90
N PHE A 68 -6.09 -2.22 -9.00
CA PHE A 68 -6.99 -3.08 -9.77
C PHE A 68 -8.43 -3.09 -9.22
N LEU A 69 -8.60 -3.31 -7.90
CA LEU A 69 -9.89 -3.36 -7.24
C LEU A 69 -10.62 -2.00 -7.26
N GLU A 70 -9.89 -0.89 -7.17
CA GLU A 70 -10.45 0.45 -7.37
C GLU A 70 -10.99 0.65 -8.79
N ASN A 71 -10.29 0.16 -9.82
CA ASN A 71 -10.76 0.26 -11.21
C ASN A 71 -11.96 -0.64 -11.52
N HIS A 72 -12.21 -1.66 -10.69
CA HIS A 72 -13.36 -2.55 -10.81
C HIS A 72 -14.39 -2.26 -9.72
N SER A 73 -14.54 -0.99 -9.31
CA SER A 73 -15.29 -0.64 -8.10
C SER A 73 -16.75 -1.15 -8.10
N LYS A 74 -17.26 -1.45 -6.90
CA LYS A 74 -18.70 -1.69 -6.69
C LYS A 74 -19.56 -0.47 -7.06
N GLU A 75 -18.99 0.74 -7.02
CA GLU A 75 -19.68 1.99 -7.36
C GLU A 75 -20.00 2.07 -8.87
N ASP A 76 -19.18 1.42 -9.71
CA ASP A 76 -19.38 1.31 -11.16
C ASP A 76 -20.31 0.14 -11.55
N GLY A 77 -20.87 -0.57 -10.56
CA GLY A 77 -21.82 -1.67 -10.75
C GLY A 77 -21.18 -3.03 -11.02
N HIS A 78 -19.85 -3.12 -10.92
CA HIS A 78 -19.13 -4.39 -11.03
C HIS A 78 -19.40 -5.29 -9.82
N THR A 79 -19.59 -6.58 -10.09
CA THR A 79 -19.79 -7.62 -9.09
C THR A 79 -18.56 -8.51 -8.95
N LEU A 80 -18.49 -9.28 -7.87
CA LEU A 80 -17.45 -10.31 -7.72
C LEU A 80 -17.49 -11.32 -8.87
N HIS A 81 -18.66 -11.56 -9.46
CA HIS A 81 -18.79 -12.45 -10.61
C HIS A 81 -18.09 -11.90 -11.85
N ASP A 82 -18.21 -10.60 -12.12
CA ASP A 82 -17.54 -9.96 -13.26
C ASP A 82 -16.01 -10.08 -13.11
N LEU A 83 -15.50 -9.81 -11.91
CA LEU A 83 -14.09 -9.92 -11.58
C LEU A 83 -13.56 -11.36 -11.72
N LEU A 84 -14.35 -12.36 -11.29
CA LEU A 84 -14.03 -13.78 -11.47
C LEU A 84 -14.11 -14.22 -12.94
N CYS A 85 -15.04 -13.67 -13.72
CA CYS A 85 -15.13 -13.93 -15.15
C CYS A 85 -13.92 -13.37 -15.89
N ASP A 86 -13.48 -12.15 -15.57
CA ASP A 86 -12.27 -11.55 -16.16
C ASP A 86 -11.02 -12.37 -15.83
N LEU A 87 -10.97 -12.98 -14.64
CA LEU A 87 -9.92 -13.93 -14.23
C LEU A 87 -9.92 -15.24 -15.02
N LEU A 88 -11.09 -15.77 -15.34
CA LEU A 88 -11.26 -17.09 -15.95
C LEU A 88 -11.26 -17.05 -17.48
N THR A 89 -11.49 -15.89 -18.09
CA THR A 89 -11.73 -15.77 -19.54
C THR A 89 -10.43 -15.77 -20.35
N SER A 90 -9.39 -15.01 -19.96
CA SER A 90 -8.04 -15.17 -20.51
C SER A 90 -6.98 -14.48 -19.64
N ARG A 91 -5.69 -14.84 -19.82
CA ARG A 91 -4.58 -14.09 -19.20
C ARG A 91 -4.48 -12.66 -19.74
N ASP A 92 -4.99 -12.42 -20.95
CA ASP A 92 -4.95 -11.12 -21.63
C ASP A 92 -6.07 -10.16 -21.19
N SER A 93 -7.10 -10.65 -20.48
CA SER A 93 -8.19 -9.80 -19.96
C SER A 93 -7.82 -9.08 -18.66
N LEU A 94 -6.67 -9.39 -18.07
CA LEU A 94 -6.17 -8.76 -16.86
C LEU A 94 -4.78 -8.17 -17.09
N ASP A 95 -4.40 -7.23 -16.22
CA ASP A 95 -2.99 -6.86 -16.10
C ASP A 95 -2.18 -8.12 -15.75
N GLU A 96 -1.16 -8.44 -16.55
CA GLU A 96 -0.36 -9.66 -16.41
C GLU A 96 0.21 -9.80 -14.99
N ASN A 97 0.57 -8.67 -14.35
CA ASN A 97 1.11 -8.68 -13.00
C ASN A 97 0.05 -9.03 -11.95
N VAL A 98 -1.22 -8.66 -12.18
CA VAL A 98 -2.33 -9.00 -11.26
C VAL A 98 -2.65 -10.49 -11.38
N TYR A 99 -2.69 -11.02 -12.59
CA TYR A 99 -2.92 -12.44 -12.83
C TYR A 99 -1.82 -13.30 -12.19
N ASP A 100 -0.56 -12.94 -12.42
CA ASP A 100 0.58 -13.66 -11.85
C ASP A 100 0.54 -13.63 -10.32
N TRP A 101 0.24 -12.47 -9.71
CA TRP A 101 0.05 -12.38 -8.25
C TRP A 101 -1.06 -13.29 -7.73
N ILE A 102 -2.18 -13.42 -8.43
CA ILE A 102 -3.30 -14.29 -8.00
C ILE A 102 -2.91 -15.77 -8.03
N MET A 103 -2.11 -16.17 -9.02
CA MET A 103 -1.67 -17.55 -9.23
C MET A 103 -0.45 -17.94 -8.36
N GLU A 104 0.23 -16.96 -7.77
CA GLU A 104 1.26 -17.19 -6.75
C GLU A 104 0.69 -17.86 -5.49
N ASN A 105 1.60 -18.36 -4.63
CA ASN A 105 1.25 -18.96 -3.33
C ASN A 105 0.16 -20.03 -3.41
N ASN A 106 0.23 -20.92 -4.42
CA ASN A 106 -0.74 -22.01 -4.59
C ASN A 106 -2.19 -21.52 -4.70
N ASN A 107 -2.41 -20.34 -5.31
CA ASN A 107 -3.70 -19.67 -5.47
C ASN A 107 -4.33 -19.14 -4.17
N GLU A 108 -3.62 -19.12 -3.05
CA GLU A 108 -4.10 -18.53 -1.78
C GLU A 108 -4.36 -17.02 -1.95
N ASN A 109 -3.64 -16.35 -2.86
CA ASN A 109 -3.84 -14.95 -3.19
C ASN A 109 -5.23 -14.70 -3.84
N GLY A 110 -5.84 -15.70 -4.47
CA GLY A 110 -7.23 -15.63 -4.94
C GLY A 110 -8.25 -15.54 -3.80
N GLU A 111 -8.01 -16.24 -2.68
CA GLU A 111 -8.85 -16.10 -1.49
C GLU A 111 -8.68 -14.71 -0.85
N LEU A 112 -7.45 -14.19 -0.81
CA LEU A 112 -7.17 -12.83 -0.34
C LEU A 112 -7.88 -11.77 -1.18
N LEU A 113 -7.89 -11.92 -2.51
CA LEU A 113 -8.61 -11.02 -3.42
C LEU A 113 -10.13 -11.03 -3.17
N ALA A 114 -10.72 -12.22 -3.06
CA ALA A 114 -12.15 -12.37 -2.81
C ALA A 114 -12.54 -11.77 -1.44
N ARG A 115 -11.71 -11.98 -0.42
CA ARG A 115 -11.95 -11.39 0.90
C ARG A 115 -11.72 -9.88 0.91
N ALA A 116 -10.71 -9.36 0.22
CA ALA A 116 -10.51 -7.91 0.06
C ALA A 116 -11.73 -7.25 -0.58
N TRP A 117 -12.32 -7.87 -1.59
CA TRP A 117 -13.55 -7.40 -2.23
C TRP A 117 -14.77 -7.40 -1.30
N LEU A 118 -14.91 -8.41 -0.43
CA LEU A 118 -16.06 -8.58 0.45
C LEU A 118 -15.93 -7.78 1.76
N ASP A 119 -14.80 -7.94 2.43
CA ASP A 119 -14.53 -7.47 3.80
C ASP A 119 -13.92 -6.05 3.82
N GLY A 120 -13.49 -5.54 2.64
CA GLY A 120 -12.71 -4.32 2.52
C GLY A 120 -11.21 -4.57 2.72
N TYR A 121 -10.39 -3.65 2.23
CA TYR A 121 -8.94 -3.78 2.25
C TYR A 121 -8.24 -2.44 2.52
N GLU A 122 -7.03 -2.53 3.06
CA GLU A 122 -6.06 -1.44 3.09
C GLU A 122 -4.98 -1.77 2.06
N VAL A 123 -4.71 -0.82 1.17
CA VAL A 123 -3.63 -0.97 0.21
C VAL A 123 -2.31 -0.93 0.96
N GLU A 124 -1.55 -2.02 0.88
CA GLU A 124 -0.16 -2.05 1.28
C GLU A 124 0.56 -0.98 0.50
N LYS A 125 0.94 0.01 1.28
CA LYS A 125 1.70 1.16 0.84
C LYS A 125 3.07 0.60 0.45
N GLU A 126 3.23 0.21 -0.81
CA GLU A 126 4.47 -0.35 -1.35
C GLU A 126 5.65 0.56 -0.95
N LEU A 127 6.60 -0.01 -0.21
CA LEU A 127 7.77 0.70 0.25
C LEU A 127 8.74 0.80 -0.91
N LEU A 128 8.83 2.00 -1.47
CA LEU A 128 9.81 2.34 -2.49
C LEU A 128 11.05 2.93 -1.82
N TYR A 129 12.20 2.61 -2.40
CA TYR A 129 13.50 3.02 -1.92
C TYR A 129 14.27 3.75 -3.02
N TYR A 130 15.07 4.73 -2.62
CA TYR A 130 16.19 5.24 -3.40
C TYR A 130 17.46 4.54 -2.93
N VAL A 131 18.21 3.92 -3.84
CA VAL A 131 19.55 3.42 -3.52
C VAL A 131 20.55 4.55 -3.75
N LYS A 132 21.07 5.13 -2.64
CA LYS A 132 21.98 6.28 -2.67
C LYS A 132 23.42 5.83 -2.48
N LEU A 133 24.18 5.78 -3.56
CA LEU A 133 25.58 5.37 -3.54
C LEU A 133 26.49 6.57 -3.25
N PRO A 134 27.31 6.50 -2.19
CA PRO A 134 28.29 7.54 -1.89
C PRO A 134 29.48 7.41 -2.85
N ILE A 135 29.71 8.43 -3.68
CA ILE A 135 30.79 8.47 -4.64
C ILE A 135 31.75 9.60 -4.25
N SER A 136 33.03 9.26 -4.13
CA SER A 136 34.08 10.25 -3.89
C SER A 136 34.43 10.96 -5.18
N LYS A 137 34.27 12.28 -5.20
CA LYS A 137 34.65 13.16 -6.30
C LYS A 137 35.70 14.15 -5.80
N ARG A 138 36.77 14.32 -6.55
CA ARG A 138 37.77 15.36 -6.27
C ARG A 138 37.23 16.71 -6.73
N ASN A 139 37.22 17.70 -5.84
CA ASN A 139 36.87 19.06 -6.17
C ASN A 139 38.05 19.72 -6.89
N GLU A 140 37.85 20.15 -8.13
CA GLU A 140 38.90 20.75 -8.97
C GLU A 140 39.37 22.12 -8.47
N ALA A 141 38.57 22.82 -7.67
CA ALA A 141 38.88 24.16 -7.15
C ALA A 141 39.61 24.14 -5.80
N THR A 142 39.28 23.19 -4.92
CA THR A 142 39.87 23.09 -3.57
C THR A 142 40.88 21.97 -3.43
N ASP A 143 40.96 21.08 -4.41
CA ASP A 143 41.77 19.84 -4.40
C ASP A 143 41.38 18.84 -3.30
N GLU A 144 40.21 19.02 -2.69
CA GLU A 144 39.69 18.17 -1.61
C GLU A 144 38.81 17.03 -2.17
N LEU A 145 38.73 15.93 -1.43
CA LEU A 145 37.80 14.84 -1.73
C LEU A 145 36.43 15.13 -1.11
N GLU A 146 35.42 15.24 -1.96
CA GLU A 146 34.02 15.41 -1.57
C GLU A 146 33.24 14.11 -1.80
N VAL A 147 32.35 13.77 -0.88
CA VAL A 147 31.43 12.63 -1.06
C VAL A 147 30.11 13.18 -1.58
N ILE A 148 29.73 12.76 -2.79
CA ILE A 148 28.44 13.06 -3.38
C ILE A 148 27.59 11.80 -3.45
N ASN A 149 26.30 11.93 -3.18
CA ASN A 149 25.36 10.84 -3.34
C ASN A 149 24.80 10.85 -4.76
N MET A 150 24.94 9.72 -5.46
CA MET A 150 24.23 9.47 -6.71
C MET A 150 23.21 8.36 -6.50
N CYS A 151 22.09 8.40 -7.21
CA CYS A 151 21.10 7.34 -7.11
C CYS A 151 21.30 6.30 -8.20
N LEU A 152 21.07 5.03 -7.83
CA LEU A 152 20.91 3.93 -8.75
C LEU A 152 19.58 4.06 -9.50
N LEU A 153 19.63 3.82 -10.81
CA LEU A 153 18.49 3.77 -11.70
C LEU A 153 18.43 2.36 -12.30
N LEU A 154 17.23 1.80 -12.37
CA LEU A 154 16.96 0.54 -13.05
C LEU A 154 16.13 0.80 -14.31
N ASN A 155 16.54 0.25 -15.44
CA ASN A 155 15.67 0.13 -16.60
C ASN A 155 14.83 -1.14 -16.48
N ILE A 156 13.51 -1.00 -16.35
CA ILE A 156 12.60 -2.12 -16.13
C ILE A 156 12.51 -3.04 -17.37
N GLN A 157 12.82 -2.54 -18.56
CA GLN A 157 12.72 -3.31 -19.81
C GLN A 157 14.02 -4.02 -20.17
N SER A 158 15.17 -3.36 -20.02
CA SER A 158 16.48 -3.92 -20.38
C SER A 158 17.21 -4.58 -19.21
N HIS A 159 16.71 -4.44 -17.97
CA HIS A 159 17.41 -4.80 -16.73
C HIS A 159 18.78 -4.13 -16.55
N GLU A 160 19.05 -3.06 -17.30
CA GLU A 160 20.28 -2.29 -17.17
C GLU A 160 20.22 -1.37 -15.95
N THR A 161 21.36 -1.20 -15.28
CA THR A 161 21.53 -0.28 -14.15
C THR A 161 22.42 0.88 -14.53
N CYS A 162 22.07 2.09 -14.10
CA CYS A 162 22.95 3.25 -14.21
C CYS A 162 22.92 4.11 -12.94
N ILE A 163 23.94 4.94 -12.73
CA ILE A 163 24.05 5.78 -11.55
C ILE A 163 24.02 7.24 -12.00
N SER A 164 23.19 8.07 -11.37
CA SER A 164 23.03 9.47 -11.76
C SER A 164 22.82 10.41 -10.56
N GLY A 165 23.50 11.55 -10.59
CA GLY A 165 23.24 12.66 -9.65
C GLY A 165 21.95 13.42 -9.94
N ASN A 166 21.41 13.35 -11.16
CA ASN A 166 20.19 14.06 -11.59
C ASN A 166 18.96 13.14 -11.58
N TYR A 167 18.81 12.32 -10.56
CA TYR A 167 17.79 11.27 -10.49
C TYR A 167 16.35 11.78 -10.29
N ARG A 168 16.14 12.96 -9.69
CA ARG A 168 14.80 13.51 -9.40
C ARG A 168 13.93 13.76 -10.65
N TRP A 169 14.54 13.85 -11.82
CA TRP A 169 13.83 14.11 -13.09
C TRP A 169 13.59 12.84 -13.91
N VAL A 170 14.21 11.72 -13.54
CA VAL A 170 14.21 10.48 -14.32
C VAL A 170 12.84 9.83 -14.31
N ASP A 171 12.15 9.79 -13.17
CA ASP A 171 10.79 9.25 -13.08
C ASP A 171 9.77 10.08 -13.89
N LYS A 172 10.07 11.35 -14.19
CA LYS A 172 9.23 12.20 -15.06
C LYS A 172 9.40 11.84 -16.55
N LEU A 173 10.50 11.17 -16.91
CA LEU A 173 10.81 10.72 -18.26
C LEU A 173 10.30 9.28 -18.50
N LYS A 174 9.00 9.06 -18.24
CA LYS A 174 8.33 7.74 -18.30
C LYS A 174 8.61 6.94 -19.60
N ARG A 175 8.87 7.63 -20.72
CA ARG A 175 9.17 7.04 -22.05
C ARG A 175 10.46 6.22 -22.13
N THR A 176 11.36 6.33 -21.16
CA THR A 176 12.73 5.76 -21.28
C THR A 176 12.90 4.40 -20.58
N GLY A 177 11.91 3.92 -19.83
CA GLY A 177 11.99 2.66 -19.06
C GLY A 177 12.76 2.74 -17.74
N TRP A 178 13.51 3.84 -17.51
CA TRP A 178 14.27 4.05 -16.29
C TRP A 178 13.39 4.43 -15.09
N ARG A 179 13.76 3.93 -13.91
CA ARG A 179 13.12 4.17 -12.61
C ARG A 179 14.17 4.44 -11.54
N THR A 180 13.87 5.36 -10.63
CA THR A 180 14.71 5.68 -9.47
C THR A 180 14.10 5.25 -8.14
N LYS A 181 12.77 5.15 -8.09
CA LYS A 181 12.03 4.58 -6.98
C LYS A 181 11.88 3.08 -7.22
N LEU A 182 12.55 2.27 -6.40
CA LEU A 182 12.65 0.82 -6.59
C LEU A 182 12.03 0.08 -5.42
N THR A 183 11.47 -1.11 -5.68
CA THR A 183 11.01 -2.01 -4.61
C THR A 183 12.19 -2.78 -4.02
N GLU A 184 12.02 -3.35 -2.82
CA GLU A 184 13.04 -4.23 -2.23
C GLU A 184 13.38 -5.41 -3.13
N ALA A 185 12.36 -6.04 -3.73
CA ALA A 185 12.53 -7.14 -4.66
C ALA A 185 13.35 -6.72 -5.89
N GLN A 186 13.03 -5.57 -6.50
CA GLN A 186 13.79 -5.05 -7.64
C GLN A 186 15.25 -4.78 -7.31
N ILE A 187 15.55 -4.29 -6.10
CA ILE A 187 16.93 -4.04 -5.68
C ILE A 187 17.67 -5.37 -5.47
N LYS A 188 17.05 -6.32 -4.79
CA LYS A 188 17.66 -7.63 -4.46
C LYS A 188 17.86 -8.53 -5.67
N ASP A 189 17.01 -8.42 -6.69
CA ASP A 189 17.12 -9.18 -7.94
C ASP A 189 18.32 -8.74 -8.80
N MET A 190 18.85 -7.54 -8.57
CA MET A 190 20.03 -7.05 -9.30
C MET A 190 21.29 -7.87 -8.98
N PRO A 191 22.26 -7.94 -9.93
CA PRO A 191 23.62 -8.31 -9.59
C PRO A 191 24.12 -7.39 -8.46
N GLU A 192 24.59 -7.97 -7.36
CA GLU A 192 25.02 -7.24 -6.15
C GLU A 192 23.87 -6.54 -5.38
N GLY A 193 22.63 -7.01 -5.56
CA GLY A 193 21.44 -6.45 -4.91
C GLY A 193 21.53 -6.33 -3.38
N ASP A 194 22.13 -7.31 -2.71
CA ASP A 194 22.38 -7.25 -1.26
C ASP A 194 23.33 -6.11 -0.85
N ALA A 195 24.29 -5.76 -1.72
CA ALA A 195 25.17 -4.61 -1.48
C ALA A 195 24.43 -3.30 -1.70
N TYR A 196 23.59 -3.21 -2.74
CA TYR A 196 22.75 -2.04 -2.99
C TYR A 196 21.73 -1.80 -1.88
N TRP A 197 21.19 -2.86 -1.29
CA TRP A 197 20.22 -2.77 -0.19
C TRP A 197 20.76 -2.01 1.03
N GLN A 198 22.07 -2.09 1.30
CA GLN A 198 22.70 -1.34 2.41
C GLN A 198 22.62 0.19 2.23
N PHE A 199 22.40 0.64 1.00
CA PHE A 199 22.28 2.05 0.63
C PHE A 199 20.84 2.47 0.31
N ALA A 200 19.86 1.59 0.54
CA ALA A 200 18.44 1.85 0.30
C ALA A 200 17.86 2.81 1.36
N VAL A 201 17.29 3.91 0.90
CA VAL A 201 16.62 4.92 1.74
C VAL A 201 15.14 4.98 1.35
N PRO A 202 14.20 4.81 2.30
CA PRO A 202 12.78 4.90 2.00
C PRO A 202 12.41 6.25 1.37
N VAL A 203 11.62 6.21 0.29
CA VAL A 203 11.20 7.43 -0.43
C VAL A 203 10.36 8.36 0.46
N ARG A 204 9.57 7.81 1.38
CA ARG A 204 8.68 8.58 2.27
C ARG A 204 9.43 9.50 3.21
N ASP A 205 10.61 9.11 3.65
CA ASP A 205 11.41 9.91 4.58
C ASP A 205 12.04 11.13 3.91
N LEU A 206 12.09 11.14 2.57
CA LEU A 206 12.73 12.18 1.76
C LEU A 206 11.75 13.16 1.10
N GLU A 207 10.48 12.78 0.95
CA GLU A 207 9.43 13.66 0.40
C GLU A 207 8.73 14.52 1.47
N CYS A 208 8.96 14.25 2.76
CA CYS A 208 8.49 15.09 3.88
C CYS A 208 9.44 16.26 4.25
N GLU A 209 10.61 16.38 3.61
CA GLU A 209 11.58 17.47 3.86
C GLU A 209 11.48 18.65 2.85
N ALA A 210 10.34 18.81 2.16
CA ALA A 210 10.12 19.87 1.17
C ALA A 210 9.03 20.87 1.57
#